data_AF-A0A0A7LB67-F1
#
_entry.id   AF-A0A0A7LB67-F1
#
_cell.length_a   1.000
_cell.length_b   1.000
_cell.length_c   1.000
_cell.angle_alpha   90.00
_cell.angle_beta   90.00
_cell.angle_gamma   90.00
#
_symmetry.space_group_name_H-M   'P 1'
#
loop_
_entity.id
_entity.type
_entity.pdbx_description
1 polymer ?
#
loop_
_entity_poly.entity_id
_entity_poly.type
_entity_poly.pdbx_seq_one_letter_code
_entity_poly.pdbx_strand_id
1 'polypeptide(L)'
;MGRVGKADTHLHTEYSGFNYLGALSFPESVSKPSSVVNRGRKGGYDVICITDHNETAGAFLAQEYAKGFDDIEVVVGEEVMTSDGEIIGLFLTEKIPTDLSIEETVDIIREQGGLTIAPHPFSFHVPGLKERIFDIDLDGFETLNGGHPDKYSNRFAQSVMERHPDRWASIGGSDAHSKYTFGYTWTEFEGNTAEDFRKSILNKKTVPKGRTAPVLGEVQWSMEVVLVGQKLMYNSLRKKLPNREDHALIEKINHVSDLKKLTGILGGFMYLFPPMSFIATLASTSYLNLGARRMRRDFEERLEEIDSLIANFDSERSTVKN
;
A
#
# COMPACT_ATOMS: atom_id res chain seq x y z
N MET A 1 -29.11 -4.05 -13.43
CA MET A 1 -27.68 -4.06 -13.07
C MET A 1 -27.59 -3.62 -11.63
N GLY A 2 -26.96 -4.42 -10.76
CA GLY A 2 -26.74 -4.04 -9.36
C GLY A 2 -25.87 -2.78 -9.25
N ARG A 3 -25.86 -2.16 -8.07
CA ARG A 3 -24.95 -1.03 -7.78
C ARG A 3 -23.50 -1.53 -7.86
N VAL A 4 -22.64 -0.76 -8.50
CA VAL A 4 -21.19 -1.00 -8.53
C VAL A 4 -20.55 -0.06 -7.53
N GLY A 5 -19.93 -0.63 -6.50
CA GLY A 5 -19.22 0.10 -5.46
C GLY A 5 -17.77 0.34 -5.83
N LYS A 6 -17.15 1.31 -5.15
CA LYS A 6 -15.76 1.71 -5.35
C LYS A 6 -14.95 1.53 -4.06
N ALA A 7 -13.92 0.69 -4.11
CA ALA A 7 -13.00 0.43 -3.01
C ALA A 7 -11.57 0.88 -3.35
N ASP A 8 -10.87 1.57 -2.46
CA ASP A 8 -9.40 1.67 -2.53
C ASP A 8 -8.81 0.74 -1.47
N THR A 9 -8.03 -0.24 -1.89
CA THR A 9 -7.64 -1.38 -1.05
C THR A 9 -6.29 -1.21 -0.37
N HIS A 10 -5.56 -0.14 -0.70
CA HIS A 10 -4.17 0.02 -0.31
C HIS A 10 -3.90 1.51 -0.07
N LEU A 11 -3.95 1.93 1.20
CA LEU A 11 -3.81 3.33 1.61
C LEU A 11 -3.02 3.43 2.90
N HIS A 12 -2.18 4.46 2.96
CA HIS A 12 -1.34 4.72 4.12
C HIS A 12 -1.67 6.06 4.77
N THR A 13 -1.41 6.10 6.07
CA THR A 13 -1.53 7.24 6.96
C THR A 13 -0.18 7.48 7.64
N GLU A 14 -0.10 8.54 8.44
CA GLU A 14 1.10 8.87 9.20
C GLU A 14 1.52 7.81 10.24
N TYR A 15 0.77 6.71 10.36
CA TYR A 15 1.06 5.56 11.21
C TYR A 15 1.94 4.50 10.51
N SER A 16 2.11 4.51 9.19
CA SER A 16 3.02 3.59 8.46
C SER A 16 4.48 3.66 8.90
N GLY A 17 4.89 4.69 9.63
CA GLY A 17 6.24 4.79 10.15
C GLY A 17 7.16 5.60 9.25
N PHE A 18 8.37 5.10 9.01
CA PHE A 18 9.49 5.90 8.50
C PHE A 18 10.34 5.14 7.48
N ASN A 19 10.56 5.82 6.36
CA ASN A 19 11.52 5.44 5.35
C ASN A 19 12.93 5.93 5.69
N TYR A 20 13.93 5.22 5.16
CA TYR A 20 15.34 5.52 5.36
C TYR A 20 16.08 5.67 4.02
N LEU A 21 16.80 6.78 3.86
CA LEU A 21 17.71 7.02 2.73
C LEU A 21 19.11 7.33 3.27
N GLY A 22 19.94 6.30 3.38
CA GLY A 22 21.23 6.39 4.06
C GLY A 22 21.06 6.80 5.51
N ALA A 23 21.62 7.95 5.91
CA ALA A 23 21.47 8.49 7.27
C ALA A 23 20.20 9.34 7.47
N LEU A 24 19.42 9.59 6.41
CA LEU A 24 18.17 10.35 6.49
C LEU A 24 17.02 9.41 6.83
N SER A 25 16.15 9.84 7.74
CA SER A 25 14.86 9.20 8.00
C SER A 25 13.73 10.21 7.80
N PHE A 26 12.63 9.78 7.20
CA PHE A 26 11.48 10.63 6.94
C PHE A 26 10.18 9.82 7.06
N PRO A 27 9.08 10.44 7.51
CA PRO A 27 7.80 9.76 7.57
C PRO A 27 7.38 9.19 6.22
N GLU A 28 6.80 8.01 6.21
CA GLU A 28 6.26 7.38 4.99
C GLU A 28 5.01 8.11 4.53
N SER A 29 4.16 8.55 5.47
CA SER A 29 3.08 9.46 5.18
C SER A 29 2.98 10.53 6.25
N VAL A 30 2.30 11.62 5.90
CA VAL A 30 1.89 12.68 6.82
C VAL A 30 0.38 12.89 6.77
N SER A 31 -0.34 11.97 6.13
CA SER A 31 -1.79 12.01 6.00
C SER A 31 -2.43 11.49 7.28
N LYS A 32 -3.26 12.31 7.91
CA LYS A 32 -4.03 11.86 9.08
C LYS A 32 -5.10 10.84 8.67
N PRO A 33 -5.42 9.84 9.50
CA PRO A 33 -6.52 8.90 9.24
C PRO A 33 -7.83 9.59 8.80
N SER A 34 -8.27 10.61 9.54
CA SER A 34 -9.47 11.39 9.21
C SER A 34 -9.38 12.16 7.88
N SER A 35 -8.18 12.58 7.48
CA SER A 35 -7.98 13.24 6.19
C SER A 35 -8.09 12.26 5.02
N VAL A 36 -7.63 11.02 5.21
CA VAL A 36 -7.80 9.94 4.22
C VAL A 36 -9.29 9.60 4.06
N VAL A 37 -10.04 9.41 5.15
CA VAL A 37 -11.49 9.19 5.10
C VAL A 37 -12.20 10.31 4.33
N ASN A 38 -11.95 11.57 4.70
CA ASN A 38 -12.55 12.72 4.01
C ASN A 38 -12.20 12.79 2.51
N ARG A 39 -11.01 12.31 2.13
CA ARG A 39 -10.60 12.23 0.73
C ARG A 39 -11.33 11.12 -0.02
N GLY A 40 -11.50 9.95 0.61
CA GLY A 40 -12.31 8.84 0.10
C GLY A 40 -13.75 9.30 -0.18
N ARG A 41 -14.39 9.96 0.79
CA ARG A 41 -15.75 10.51 0.63
C ARG A 41 -15.85 11.48 -0.55
N LYS A 42 -14.92 12.44 -0.64
CA LYS A 42 -14.85 13.38 -1.77
C LYS A 42 -14.59 12.70 -3.12
N GLY A 43 -13.95 11.53 -3.10
CA GLY A 43 -13.66 10.72 -4.28
C GLY A 43 -14.77 9.74 -4.68
N GLY A 44 -15.89 9.71 -3.92
CA GLY A 44 -17.00 8.79 -4.14
C GLY A 44 -16.63 7.32 -3.89
N TYR A 45 -15.73 7.07 -2.94
CA TYR A 45 -15.41 5.72 -2.49
C TYR A 45 -16.46 5.25 -1.49
N ASP A 46 -17.04 4.08 -1.73
CA ASP A 46 -17.95 3.42 -0.78
C ASP A 46 -17.14 2.70 0.32
N VAL A 47 -15.96 2.20 -0.02
CA VAL A 47 -15.05 1.51 0.91
C VAL A 47 -13.63 2.03 0.75
N ILE A 48 -12.92 2.20 1.85
CA ILE A 48 -11.46 2.37 1.83
C ILE A 48 -10.82 1.39 2.82
N CYS A 49 -9.68 0.83 2.45
CA CYS A 49 -8.88 -0.01 3.34
C CYS A 49 -7.66 0.81 3.75
N ILE A 50 -7.48 1.01 5.06
CA ILE A 50 -6.25 1.60 5.58
C ILE A 50 -5.32 0.45 5.96
N THR A 51 -4.15 0.43 5.35
CA THR A 51 -3.17 -0.66 5.40
C THR A 51 -1.81 -0.06 5.73
N ASP A 52 -1.71 0.60 6.88
CA ASP A 52 -0.43 1.17 7.33
C ASP A 52 0.63 0.07 7.43
N HIS A 53 1.88 0.40 7.14
CA HIS A 53 2.97 -0.57 7.23
C HIS A 53 3.17 -1.02 8.68
N ASN A 54 3.01 -2.32 8.91
CA ASN A 54 3.24 -2.94 10.21
C ASN A 54 2.49 -2.25 11.36
N GLU A 55 1.29 -1.73 11.12
CA GLU A 55 0.49 -1.01 12.11
C GLU A 55 -1.01 -1.02 11.74
N THR A 56 -1.89 -1.10 12.74
CA THR A 56 -3.37 -1.02 12.55
C THR A 56 -3.99 0.18 13.26
N ALA A 57 -3.25 0.88 14.13
CA ALA A 57 -3.78 2.01 14.89
C ALA A 57 -4.37 3.11 14.00
N GLY A 58 -3.71 3.46 12.89
CA GLY A 58 -4.21 4.45 11.92
C GLY A 58 -5.53 3.99 11.28
N ALA A 59 -5.65 2.70 10.98
CA ALA A 59 -6.85 2.09 10.43
C ALA A 59 -8.03 2.09 11.42
N PHE A 60 -7.81 1.76 12.70
CA PHE A 60 -8.85 1.84 13.73
C PHE A 60 -9.34 3.28 13.95
N LEU A 61 -8.42 4.26 13.97
CA LEU A 61 -8.78 5.67 14.08
C LEU A 61 -9.58 6.16 12.86
N ALA A 62 -9.22 5.72 11.65
CA ALA A 62 -9.98 6.01 10.44
C ALA A 62 -11.38 5.38 10.51
N GLN A 63 -11.50 4.14 10.96
CA GLN A 63 -12.77 3.44 11.09
C GLN A 63 -13.70 4.11 12.10
N GLU A 64 -13.19 4.48 13.27
CA GLU A 64 -13.99 5.21 14.27
C GLU A 64 -14.46 6.56 13.71
N TYR A 65 -13.59 7.29 13.02
CA TYR A 65 -13.95 8.55 12.38
C TYR A 65 -15.01 8.36 11.27
N ALA A 66 -14.95 7.27 10.52
CA ALA A 66 -15.88 6.98 9.42
C ALA A 66 -17.31 6.69 9.90
N LYS A 67 -17.50 6.20 11.13
CA LYS A 67 -18.84 5.97 11.72
C LYS A 67 -19.72 7.24 11.79
N GLY A 68 -19.11 8.41 11.67
CA GLY A 68 -19.84 9.68 11.57
C GLY A 68 -20.48 9.95 10.21
N PHE A 69 -20.36 9.04 9.23
CA PHE A 69 -20.83 9.20 7.86
C PHE A 69 -21.48 7.92 7.33
N ASP A 70 -22.52 8.07 6.50
CA ASP A 70 -23.28 6.94 5.92
C ASP A 70 -22.84 6.58 4.48
N ASP A 71 -21.88 7.32 3.92
CA ASP A 71 -21.45 7.23 2.52
C ASP A 71 -20.07 6.58 2.33
N ILE A 72 -19.41 6.14 3.41
CA ILE A 72 -18.11 5.45 3.36
C ILE A 72 -17.96 4.47 4.52
N GLU A 73 -17.39 3.31 4.23
CA GLU A 73 -16.93 2.35 5.24
C GLU A 73 -15.40 2.23 5.20
N VAL A 74 -14.80 1.97 6.36
CA VAL A 74 -13.35 1.74 6.48
C VAL A 74 -13.12 0.29 6.90
N VAL A 75 -12.37 -0.44 6.09
CA VAL A 75 -11.82 -1.75 6.42
C VAL A 75 -10.50 -1.54 7.14
N VAL A 76 -10.38 -2.15 8.32
CA VAL A 76 -9.10 -2.21 9.04
C VAL A 76 -8.22 -3.24 8.36
N GLY A 77 -7.03 -2.81 7.96
CA GLY A 77 -6.01 -3.68 7.41
C GLY A 77 -4.61 -3.25 7.84
N GLU A 78 -3.63 -4.00 7.36
CA GLU A 78 -2.20 -3.81 7.65
C GLU A 78 -1.40 -4.35 6.47
N GLU A 79 -0.43 -3.57 5.98
CA GLU A 79 0.59 -4.11 5.08
C GLU A 79 1.77 -4.59 5.92
N VAL A 80 1.84 -5.91 6.11
CA VAL A 80 2.80 -6.56 7.00
C VAL A 80 4.05 -6.92 6.22
N MET A 81 5.21 -6.50 6.73
CA MET A 81 6.51 -6.99 6.27
C MET A 81 6.77 -8.36 6.89
N THR A 82 6.84 -9.38 6.02
CA THR A 82 7.24 -10.75 6.40
C THR A 82 8.70 -11.00 6.04
N SER A 83 9.24 -12.17 6.40
CA SER A 83 10.56 -12.60 5.92
C SER A 83 10.65 -12.80 4.40
N ASP A 84 9.51 -12.87 3.71
CA ASP A 84 9.39 -13.25 2.30
C ASP A 84 8.95 -12.10 1.39
N GLY A 85 8.48 -10.99 1.97
CA GLY A 85 7.91 -9.84 1.28
C GLY A 85 6.68 -9.29 2.00
N GLU A 86 6.00 -8.34 1.37
CA GLU A 86 4.83 -7.68 1.95
C GLU A 86 3.53 -8.45 1.63
N ILE A 87 2.63 -8.50 2.61
CA ILE A 87 1.26 -9.00 2.46
C ILE A 87 0.28 -8.05 3.15
N ILE A 88 -0.88 -7.84 2.54
CA ILE A 88 -1.98 -7.11 3.14
C ILE A 88 -2.94 -8.09 3.82
N GLY A 89 -3.13 -7.90 5.12
CA GLY A 89 -4.27 -8.43 5.85
C GLY A 89 -5.43 -7.42 5.81
N LEU A 90 -6.63 -7.84 5.39
CA LEU A 90 -7.84 -7.02 5.45
C LEU A 90 -8.84 -7.60 6.45
N PHE A 91 -9.72 -6.74 6.98
CA PHE A 91 -10.73 -7.07 7.99
C PHE A 91 -10.10 -7.56 9.31
N LEU A 92 -8.98 -6.94 9.68
CA LEU A 92 -8.25 -7.28 10.91
C LEU A 92 -8.93 -6.71 12.15
N THR A 93 -8.75 -7.42 13.27
CA THR A 93 -9.22 -7.02 14.60
C THR A 93 -8.08 -6.63 15.53
N GLU A 94 -6.85 -7.00 15.19
CA GLU A 94 -5.63 -6.62 15.91
C GLU A 94 -4.41 -6.57 14.98
N LYS A 95 -3.35 -5.93 15.46
CA LYS A 95 -2.08 -5.80 14.77
C LYS A 95 -1.38 -7.16 14.62
N ILE A 96 -0.73 -7.38 13.49
CA ILE A 96 0.03 -8.60 13.19
C ILE A 96 1.51 -8.39 13.57
N PRO A 97 2.19 -9.39 14.16
CA PRO A 97 3.63 -9.31 14.38
C PRO A 97 4.43 -9.27 13.07
N THR A 98 5.50 -8.48 13.03
CA THR A 98 6.36 -8.32 11.85
C THR A 98 7.41 -9.42 11.75
N ASP A 99 8.01 -9.56 10.57
CA ASP A 99 9.17 -10.41 10.29
C ASP A 99 8.95 -11.91 10.52
N LEU A 100 7.69 -12.34 10.68
CA LEU A 100 7.30 -13.75 10.65
C LEU A 100 7.42 -14.32 9.24
N SER A 101 7.36 -15.65 9.12
CA SER A 101 7.18 -16.29 7.82
C SER A 101 5.85 -15.88 7.19
N ILE A 102 5.77 -15.93 5.86
CA ILE A 102 4.50 -15.67 5.18
C ILE A 102 3.40 -16.65 5.60
N GLU A 103 3.74 -17.92 5.87
CA GLU A 103 2.80 -18.93 6.36
C GLU A 103 2.22 -18.55 7.73
N GLU A 104 3.06 -18.24 8.71
CA GLU A 104 2.60 -17.82 10.05
C GLU A 104 1.78 -16.53 9.99
N THR A 105 2.19 -15.59 9.13
CA THR A 105 1.47 -14.33 8.93
C THR A 105 0.07 -14.57 8.36
N VAL A 106 -0.04 -15.44 7.35
CA VAL A 106 -1.33 -15.84 6.75
C VAL A 106 -2.21 -16.53 7.79
N ASP A 107 -1.67 -17.46 8.58
CA ASP A 107 -2.43 -18.14 9.63
C ASP A 107 -3.02 -17.13 10.64
N ILE A 108 -2.24 -16.15 11.09
CA ILE A 108 -2.72 -15.08 11.99
C ILE A 108 -3.82 -14.23 11.35
N ILE A 109 -3.68 -13.87 10.06
CA ILE A 109 -4.73 -13.16 9.32
C ILE A 109 -6.02 -13.99 9.29
N ARG A 110 -5.91 -15.29 9.04
CA ARG A 110 -7.05 -16.21 8.98
C ARG A 110 -7.71 -16.43 10.33
N GLU A 111 -6.95 -16.52 11.41
CA GLU A 111 -7.46 -16.63 12.78
C GLU A 111 -8.36 -15.44 13.16
N GLN A 112 -8.08 -14.27 12.62
CA GLN A 112 -8.91 -13.07 12.77
C GLN A 112 -10.13 -13.04 11.82
N GLY A 113 -10.27 -14.03 10.92
CA GLY A 113 -11.29 -14.05 9.87
C GLY A 113 -11.00 -13.10 8.70
N GLY A 114 -9.77 -12.62 8.61
CA GLY A 114 -9.29 -11.66 7.63
C GLY A 114 -9.05 -12.26 6.24
N LEU A 115 -8.84 -11.36 5.28
CA LEU A 115 -8.49 -11.70 3.91
C LEU A 115 -7.03 -11.39 3.61
N THR A 116 -6.42 -12.20 2.74
CA THR A 116 -5.01 -12.15 2.37
C THR A 116 -4.85 -11.63 0.94
N ILE A 117 -4.24 -10.46 0.80
CA ILE A 117 -4.00 -9.80 -0.50
C ILE A 117 -2.50 -9.58 -0.68
N ALA A 118 -1.93 -10.02 -1.81
CA ALA A 118 -0.52 -9.72 -2.10
C ALA A 118 -0.44 -8.33 -2.79
N PRO A 119 0.12 -7.30 -2.12
CA PRO A 119 0.36 -6.01 -2.75
C PRO A 119 1.52 -6.15 -3.74
N HIS A 120 1.42 -5.40 -4.85
CA HIS A 120 2.48 -5.25 -5.87
C HIS A 120 3.44 -6.45 -6.06
N PRO A 121 2.93 -7.70 -6.22
CA PRO A 121 3.69 -8.92 -5.90
C PRO A 121 4.94 -9.12 -6.75
N PHE A 122 4.96 -8.57 -7.97
CA PHE A 122 6.06 -8.71 -8.93
C PHE A 122 6.94 -7.46 -9.04
N SER A 123 6.86 -6.57 -8.05
CA SER A 123 7.72 -5.40 -7.95
C SER A 123 9.20 -5.80 -7.95
N PHE A 124 10.03 -5.08 -8.71
CA PHE A 124 11.49 -5.27 -8.72
C PHE A 124 12.23 -4.29 -7.80
N HIS A 125 11.49 -3.37 -7.17
CA HIS A 125 12.05 -2.25 -6.41
C HIS A 125 11.40 -2.03 -5.04
N VAL A 126 10.34 -2.77 -4.72
CA VAL A 126 9.66 -2.85 -3.42
C VAL A 126 9.50 -4.34 -3.06
N PRO A 127 9.46 -4.73 -1.77
CA PRO A 127 9.37 -6.13 -1.36
C PRO A 127 8.04 -6.83 -1.70
N GLY A 128 7.88 -7.32 -2.93
CA GLY A 128 6.77 -8.21 -3.30
C GLY A 128 7.05 -9.70 -3.05
N LEU A 129 6.00 -10.50 -2.81
CA LEU A 129 6.06 -11.95 -2.59
C LEU A 129 6.49 -12.78 -3.82
N LYS A 130 6.37 -12.22 -5.03
CA LYS A 130 6.73 -12.87 -6.30
C LYS A 130 6.07 -14.25 -6.45
N GLU A 131 6.84 -15.31 -6.72
CA GLU A 131 6.34 -16.67 -6.91
C GLU A 131 5.73 -17.28 -5.63
N ARG A 132 5.97 -16.70 -4.45
CA ARG A 132 5.33 -17.14 -3.19
C ARG A 132 3.84 -16.84 -3.13
N ILE A 133 3.28 -16.10 -4.08
CA ILE A 133 1.82 -15.95 -4.13
C ILE A 133 1.11 -17.25 -4.58
N PHE A 134 1.86 -18.24 -5.08
CA PHE A 134 1.31 -19.48 -5.63
C PHE A 134 1.24 -20.63 -4.63
N ASP A 135 2.03 -20.60 -3.56
CA ASP A 135 2.11 -21.65 -2.54
C ASP A 135 1.31 -21.34 -1.26
N ILE A 136 0.96 -20.08 -1.02
CA ILE A 136 0.21 -19.64 0.16
C ILE A 136 -1.33 -19.60 -0.04
N ASP A 137 -2.08 -19.51 1.07
CA ASP A 137 -3.53 -19.29 1.05
C ASP A 137 -3.85 -17.81 0.82
N LEU A 138 -4.04 -17.45 -0.45
CA LEU A 138 -4.22 -16.08 -0.92
C LEU A 138 -5.62 -15.87 -1.52
N ASP A 139 -6.32 -14.82 -1.10
CA ASP A 139 -7.62 -14.47 -1.69
C ASP A 139 -7.48 -13.68 -3.00
N GLY A 140 -6.47 -12.81 -3.09
CA GLY A 140 -6.30 -11.89 -4.21
C GLY A 140 -4.90 -11.31 -4.30
N PHE A 141 -4.60 -10.66 -5.41
CA PHE A 141 -3.39 -9.85 -5.52
C PHE A 141 -3.61 -8.62 -6.41
N GLU A 142 -2.76 -7.62 -6.21
CA GLU A 142 -2.82 -6.41 -7.02
C GLU A 142 -2.33 -6.65 -8.45
N THR A 143 -3.24 -6.50 -9.42
CA THR A 143 -2.90 -6.45 -10.85
C THR A 143 -2.80 -5.02 -11.36
N LEU A 144 -3.21 -4.06 -10.54
CA LEU A 144 -3.01 -2.64 -10.76
C LEU A 144 -2.73 -1.98 -9.40
N ASN A 145 -1.47 -1.71 -9.11
CA ASN A 145 -1.05 -0.89 -7.99
C ASN A 145 -0.76 0.54 -8.47
N GLY A 146 -1.31 1.54 -7.77
CA GLY A 146 -1.17 2.97 -8.09
C GLY A 146 0.25 3.52 -7.97
N GLY A 147 1.00 3.08 -6.96
CA GLY A 147 2.40 3.44 -6.68
C GLY A 147 3.44 2.79 -7.60
N HIS A 148 3.00 1.96 -8.56
CA HIS A 148 3.88 1.25 -9.50
C HIS A 148 3.79 1.78 -10.95
N PRO A 149 4.29 2.99 -11.25
CA PRO A 149 4.27 3.57 -12.61
C PRO A 149 5.27 2.94 -13.57
N ASP A 150 6.06 1.95 -13.12
CA ASP A 150 6.93 1.19 -13.98
C ASP A 150 6.13 0.35 -15.01
N LYS A 151 6.78 -0.01 -16.11
CA LYS A 151 6.11 -0.69 -17.24
C LYS A 151 6.13 -2.21 -17.16
N TYR A 152 6.52 -2.78 -16.01
CA TYR A 152 6.70 -4.20 -15.81
C TYR A 152 5.75 -4.75 -14.74
N SER A 153 5.79 -4.26 -13.51
CA SER A 153 5.19 -4.91 -12.34
C SER A 153 3.70 -5.18 -12.52
N ASN A 154 2.92 -4.14 -12.83
CA ASN A 154 1.48 -4.27 -13.10
C ASN A 154 1.19 -5.12 -14.35
N ARG A 155 2.00 -4.99 -15.41
CA ARG A 155 1.79 -5.77 -16.64
C ARG A 155 2.02 -7.26 -16.40
N PHE A 156 3.05 -7.62 -15.64
CA PHE A 156 3.35 -9.00 -15.29
C PHE A 156 2.25 -9.59 -14.42
N ALA A 157 1.80 -8.86 -13.39
CA ALA A 157 0.67 -9.26 -12.54
C ALA A 157 -0.61 -9.52 -13.37
N GLN A 158 -0.92 -8.62 -14.32
CA GLN A 158 -2.04 -8.80 -15.25
C GLN A 158 -1.88 -10.07 -16.10
N SER A 159 -0.70 -10.34 -16.65
CA SER A 159 -0.49 -11.55 -17.46
C SER A 159 -0.60 -12.84 -16.66
N VAL A 160 -0.18 -12.85 -15.39
CA VAL A 160 -0.42 -13.98 -14.48
C VAL A 160 -1.92 -14.17 -14.25
N MET A 161 -2.66 -13.09 -13.95
CA MET A 161 -4.11 -13.14 -13.75
C MET A 161 -4.87 -13.58 -15.02
N GLU A 162 -4.45 -13.13 -16.21
CA GLU A 162 -5.04 -13.51 -17.50
C GLU A 162 -4.89 -15.02 -17.79
N ARG A 163 -3.77 -15.64 -17.34
CA ARG A 163 -3.53 -17.08 -17.49
C ARG A 163 -4.25 -17.93 -16.44
N HIS A 164 -4.54 -17.35 -15.27
CA HIS A 164 -5.11 -18.05 -14.11
C HIS A 164 -6.33 -17.32 -13.49
N PRO A 165 -7.37 -16.98 -14.29
CA PRO A 165 -8.42 -16.03 -13.88
C PRO A 165 -9.31 -16.51 -12.74
N ASP A 166 -9.41 -17.82 -12.52
CA ASP A 166 -10.30 -18.41 -11.52
C ASP A 166 -9.61 -18.70 -10.18
N ARG A 167 -8.30 -18.40 -10.05
CA ARG A 167 -7.53 -18.72 -8.84
C ARG A 167 -7.66 -17.63 -7.77
N TRP A 168 -7.56 -16.36 -8.15
CA TRP A 168 -7.48 -15.23 -7.22
C TRP A 168 -8.40 -14.09 -7.62
N ALA A 169 -8.78 -13.24 -6.67
CA ALA A 169 -9.41 -11.97 -6.97
C ALA A 169 -8.40 -11.00 -7.59
N SER A 170 -8.80 -10.31 -8.65
CA SER A 170 -8.02 -9.22 -9.24
C SER A 170 -8.29 -7.93 -8.49
N ILE A 171 -7.25 -7.36 -7.87
CA ILE A 171 -7.38 -6.19 -6.99
C ILE A 171 -6.61 -5.00 -7.56
N GLY A 172 -7.09 -3.81 -7.25
CA GLY A 172 -6.34 -2.57 -7.45
C GLY A 172 -6.46 -1.63 -6.24
N GLY A 173 -5.30 -1.21 -5.75
CA GLY A 173 -5.13 -0.22 -4.69
C GLY A 173 -4.25 0.93 -5.14
N SER A 174 -4.43 2.11 -4.55
CA SER A 174 -3.63 3.27 -4.93
C SER A 174 -2.22 3.29 -4.34
N ASP A 175 -1.98 2.54 -3.25
CA ASP A 175 -0.70 2.55 -2.51
C ASP A 175 -0.35 3.98 -2.08
N ALA A 176 -1.40 4.72 -1.70
CA ALA A 176 -1.27 6.16 -1.54
C ALA A 176 -0.72 6.52 -0.17
N HIS A 177 0.50 7.04 -0.21
CA HIS A 177 1.16 7.68 0.92
C HIS A 177 0.81 9.17 1.05
N SER A 178 0.09 9.74 0.07
CA SER A 178 -0.27 11.15 0.04
C SER A 178 -1.61 11.40 -0.67
N LYS A 179 -2.23 12.54 -0.37
CA LYS A 179 -3.39 13.05 -1.12
C LYS A 179 -3.12 13.23 -2.62
N TYR A 180 -1.86 13.37 -3.03
CA TYR A 180 -1.46 13.54 -4.43
C TYR A 180 -1.47 12.23 -5.22
N THR A 181 -1.38 11.08 -4.55
CA THR A 181 -1.41 9.74 -5.16
C THR A 181 -2.72 9.00 -4.88
N PHE A 182 -3.47 9.40 -3.85
CA PHE A 182 -4.80 8.85 -3.57
C PHE A 182 -5.79 9.20 -4.68
N GLY A 183 -6.33 8.15 -5.29
CA GLY A 183 -7.50 8.16 -6.13
C GLY A 183 -7.23 7.81 -7.58
N TYR A 184 -5.99 7.47 -7.90
CA TYR A 184 -5.53 7.09 -9.22
C TYR A 184 -5.95 5.67 -9.61
N THR A 185 -6.00 4.76 -8.64
CA THR A 185 -6.38 3.36 -8.81
C THR A 185 -7.45 2.99 -7.78
N TRP A 186 -8.34 2.09 -8.14
CA TRP A 186 -9.36 1.53 -7.24
C TRP A 186 -9.84 0.16 -7.74
N THR A 187 -10.64 -0.51 -6.92
CA THR A 187 -11.35 -1.75 -7.24
C THR A 187 -12.85 -1.49 -7.30
N GLU A 188 -13.49 -1.88 -8.41
CA GLU A 188 -14.95 -1.95 -8.51
C GLU A 188 -15.46 -3.31 -8.01
N PHE A 189 -16.60 -3.29 -7.32
CA PHE A 189 -17.23 -4.49 -6.75
C PHE A 189 -18.77 -4.40 -6.80
N GLU A 190 -19.47 -5.53 -6.64
CA GLU A 190 -20.94 -5.55 -6.57
C GLU A 190 -21.41 -5.13 -5.18
N GLY A 191 -22.31 -4.15 -5.06
CA GLY A 191 -22.79 -3.62 -3.79
C GLY A 191 -22.13 -2.29 -3.41
N ASN A 192 -22.13 -1.95 -2.12
CA ASN A 192 -21.55 -0.67 -1.64
C ASN A 192 -21.17 -0.66 -0.15
N THR A 193 -21.08 -1.83 0.48
CA THR A 193 -20.66 -1.97 1.88
C THR A 193 -19.34 -2.74 1.93
N ALA A 194 -18.64 -2.69 3.07
CA ALA A 194 -17.43 -3.46 3.28
C ALA A 194 -17.69 -4.97 3.20
N GLU A 195 -18.87 -5.44 3.63
CA GLU A 195 -19.25 -6.85 3.52
C GLU A 195 -19.54 -7.26 2.06
N ASP A 196 -20.15 -6.39 1.26
CA ASP A 196 -20.32 -6.63 -0.18
C ASP A 196 -18.95 -6.70 -0.89
N PHE A 197 -18.02 -5.83 -0.48
CA PHE A 197 -16.65 -5.86 -0.97
C PHE A 197 -15.94 -7.17 -0.58
N ARG A 198 -16.05 -7.60 0.68
CA ARG A 198 -15.52 -8.88 1.18
C ARG A 198 -16.03 -10.06 0.35
N LYS A 199 -17.34 -10.12 0.13
CA LYS A 199 -17.97 -11.15 -0.72
C LYS A 199 -17.47 -11.09 -2.15
N SER A 200 -17.25 -9.90 -2.70
CA SER A 200 -16.75 -9.75 -4.07
C SER A 200 -15.33 -10.26 -4.22
N ILE A 201 -14.45 -10.06 -3.23
CA ILE A 201 -13.11 -10.67 -3.20
C ILE A 201 -13.24 -12.18 -3.16
N LEU A 202 -13.97 -12.74 -2.18
CA LEU A 202 -14.12 -14.19 -2.00
C LEU A 202 -14.71 -14.90 -3.23
N ASN A 203 -15.62 -14.22 -3.94
CA ASN A 203 -16.22 -14.73 -5.18
C ASN A 203 -15.43 -14.37 -6.45
N LYS A 204 -14.29 -13.68 -6.32
CA LYS A 204 -13.40 -13.29 -7.43
C LYS A 204 -14.10 -12.41 -8.47
N LYS A 205 -14.99 -11.54 -8.02
CA LYS A 205 -15.82 -10.62 -8.83
C LYS A 205 -15.41 -9.16 -8.75
N THR A 206 -14.17 -8.91 -8.32
CA THR A 206 -13.59 -7.57 -8.28
C THR A 206 -12.99 -7.17 -9.63
N VAL A 207 -13.01 -5.88 -9.94
CA VAL A 207 -12.42 -5.36 -11.18
C VAL A 207 -11.54 -4.15 -10.86
N PRO A 208 -10.21 -4.25 -11.04
CA PRO A 208 -9.32 -3.09 -10.87
C PRO A 208 -9.56 -2.06 -11.98
N LYS A 209 -9.52 -0.78 -11.59
CA LYS A 209 -9.76 0.38 -12.45
C LYS A 209 -8.79 1.51 -12.13
N GLY A 210 -8.74 2.47 -13.04
CA GLY A 210 -7.89 3.66 -12.90
C GLY A 210 -6.58 3.52 -13.67
N ARG A 211 -5.52 4.09 -13.13
CA ARG A 211 -4.18 4.13 -13.70
C ARG A 211 -3.16 4.40 -12.59
N THR A 212 -1.89 4.13 -12.85
CA THR A 212 -0.81 4.46 -11.92
C THR A 212 -0.74 5.96 -11.66
N ALA A 213 -0.38 6.35 -10.43
CA ALA A 213 -0.03 7.72 -10.13
C ALA A 213 1.17 8.15 -11.00
N PRO A 214 1.18 9.39 -11.53
CA PRO A 214 2.34 9.87 -12.25
C PRO A 214 3.51 10.03 -11.29
N VAL A 215 4.75 9.87 -11.76
CA VAL A 215 5.97 10.12 -10.96
C VAL A 215 5.97 11.50 -10.30
N LEU A 216 5.31 12.49 -10.92
CA LEU A 216 5.14 13.81 -10.32
C LEU A 216 4.32 13.78 -9.01
N GLY A 217 3.34 12.88 -8.89
CA GLY A 217 2.59 12.66 -7.65
C GLY A 217 3.51 12.15 -6.52
N GLU A 218 4.43 11.24 -6.83
CA GLU A 218 5.43 10.75 -5.87
C GLU A 218 6.40 11.85 -5.42
N VAL A 219 6.79 12.74 -6.34
CA VAL A 219 7.60 13.92 -6.01
C VAL A 219 6.81 14.92 -5.15
N GLN A 220 5.51 15.06 -5.40
CA GLN A 220 4.66 15.90 -4.56
C GLN A 220 4.48 15.30 -3.16
N TRP A 221 4.39 13.97 -3.05
CA TRP A 221 4.41 13.27 -1.76
C TRP A 221 5.71 13.56 -1.00
N SER A 222 6.89 13.38 -1.62
CA SER A 222 8.16 13.64 -0.93
C SER A 222 8.30 15.10 -0.50
N MET A 223 7.83 16.05 -1.32
CA MET A 223 7.78 17.47 -0.94
C MET A 223 6.81 17.73 0.21
N GLU A 224 5.66 17.07 0.24
CA GLU A 224 4.67 17.16 1.33
C GLU A 224 5.25 16.67 2.66
N VAL A 225 5.93 15.52 2.65
CA VAL A 225 6.64 14.98 3.82
C VAL A 225 7.65 15.99 4.36
N VAL A 226 8.46 16.58 3.48
CA VAL A 226 9.45 17.60 3.88
C VAL A 226 8.76 18.84 4.46
N LEU A 227 7.73 19.38 3.81
CA LEU A 227 7.02 20.58 4.27
C LEU A 227 6.34 20.37 5.63
N VAL A 228 5.63 19.25 5.81
CA VAL A 228 4.96 18.94 7.07
C VAL A 228 5.98 18.67 8.17
N GLY A 229 7.03 17.89 7.89
CA GLY A 229 8.12 17.63 8.83
C GLY A 229 8.80 18.93 9.30
N GLN A 230 9.12 19.84 8.36
CA GLN A 230 9.67 21.15 8.70
C GLN A 230 8.75 21.98 9.57
N LYS A 231 7.45 22.00 9.26
CA LYS A 231 6.45 22.73 10.05
C LYS A 231 6.39 22.19 11.48
N LEU A 232 6.39 20.88 11.66
CA LEU A 232 6.38 20.24 12.98
C LEU A 232 7.67 20.54 13.75
N MET A 233 8.84 20.40 13.12
CA MET A 233 10.13 20.73 13.73
C MET A 233 10.20 22.20 14.16
N TYR A 234 9.77 23.12 13.29
CA TYR A 234 9.74 24.56 13.57
C TYR A 234 8.84 24.90 14.77
N ASN A 235 7.64 24.31 14.81
CA ASN A 235 6.72 24.53 15.92
C ASN A 235 7.30 23.95 17.22
N SER A 236 7.89 22.76 17.17
CA SER A 236 8.53 22.10 18.32
C SER A 236 9.71 22.91 18.90
N LEU A 237 10.49 23.60 18.04
CA LEU A 237 11.56 24.51 18.47
C LEU A 237 11.06 25.72 19.26
N ARG A 238 9.85 26.20 18.99
CA ARG A 238 9.23 27.32 19.72
C ARG A 238 8.62 26.86 21.04
N LYS A 239 7.92 25.73 21.01
CA LYS A 239 7.27 25.11 22.16
C LYS A 239 7.05 23.64 21.85
N LYS A 240 7.26 22.76 22.83
CA LYS A 240 6.90 21.34 22.70
C LYS A 240 5.48 21.19 22.18
N LEU A 241 5.31 20.37 21.16
CA LEU A 241 4.01 20.11 20.56
C LEU A 241 3.14 19.36 21.57
N PRO A 242 1.86 19.74 21.72
CA PRO A 242 0.95 19.03 22.61
C PRO A 242 0.78 17.60 22.11
N ASN A 243 0.81 16.61 23.00
CA ASN A 243 0.57 15.23 22.62
C ASN A 243 -0.85 15.09 22.07
N ARG A 244 -1.01 14.29 21.02
CA ARG A 244 -2.28 14.04 20.36
C ARG A 244 -2.34 12.58 19.96
N GLU A 245 -3.34 11.86 20.50
CA GLU A 245 -3.55 10.45 20.21
C GLU A 245 -3.79 10.17 18.71
N ASP A 246 -4.30 11.18 17.99
CA ASP A 246 -4.56 11.15 16.54
C ASP A 246 -3.39 11.63 15.67
N HIS A 247 -2.16 11.62 16.19
CA HIS A 247 -1.00 12.16 15.47
C HIS A 247 0.35 11.50 15.84
N ALA A 248 0.65 10.37 15.19
CA ALA A 248 1.86 9.56 15.45
C ALA A 248 3.19 10.34 15.34
N LEU A 249 3.27 11.34 14.46
CA LEU A 249 4.51 12.07 14.21
C LEU A 249 4.91 13.05 15.33
N ILE A 250 3.95 13.52 16.13
CA ILE A 250 4.21 14.55 17.15
C ILE A 250 5.21 14.05 18.21
N GLU A 251 4.99 12.85 18.72
CA GLU A 251 5.82 12.25 19.75
C GLU A 251 7.27 12.15 19.28
N LYS A 252 7.47 11.57 18.09
CA LYS A 252 8.81 11.41 17.51
C LYS A 252 9.51 12.75 17.29
N ILE A 253 8.82 13.76 16.74
CA ILE A 253 9.40 15.11 16.53
C ILE A 253 9.83 15.75 17.86
N ASN A 254 9.06 15.57 18.93
CA ASN A 254 9.41 16.10 20.25
C ASN A 254 10.66 15.45 20.85
N HIS A 255 10.99 14.21 20.48
CA HIS A 255 12.21 13.50 20.89
C HIS A 255 13.46 13.85 20.05
N VAL A 256 13.30 14.52 18.90
CA VAL A 256 14.43 14.99 18.09
C VAL A 256 15.12 16.17 18.79
N SER A 257 16.47 16.17 18.83
CA SER A 257 17.24 17.27 19.40
C SER A 257 17.10 18.56 18.58
N ASP A 258 17.19 19.72 19.22
CA ASP A 258 16.99 21.01 18.54
C ASP A 258 18.01 21.26 17.43
N LEU A 259 19.25 20.77 17.59
CA LEU A 259 20.25 20.79 16.51
C LEU A 259 19.78 19.99 15.30
N LYS A 260 19.26 18.77 15.50
CA LYS A 260 18.72 17.93 14.41
C LYS A 260 17.48 18.56 13.78
N LYS A 261 16.63 19.23 14.57
CA LYS A 261 15.48 19.98 14.03
C LYS A 261 15.95 21.13 13.13
N LEU A 262 16.94 21.92 13.56
CA LEU A 262 17.48 23.03 12.79
C LEU A 262 18.15 22.56 11.49
N THR A 263 18.99 21.53 11.56
CA THR A 263 19.64 20.97 10.37
C THR A 263 18.64 20.32 9.42
N GLY A 264 17.60 19.66 9.95
CA GLY A 264 16.49 19.12 9.16
C GLY A 264 15.70 20.21 8.43
N ILE A 265 15.45 21.36 9.08
CA ILE A 265 14.82 22.52 8.44
C ILE A 265 15.68 23.06 7.29
N LEU A 266 16.98 23.27 7.53
CA LEU A 266 17.90 23.74 6.49
C LEU A 266 18.01 22.74 5.32
N GLY A 267 18.14 21.45 5.63
CA GLY A 267 18.18 20.36 4.65
C GLY A 267 16.94 20.31 3.77
N GLY A 268 15.75 20.39 4.37
CA GLY A 268 14.50 20.38 3.62
C GLY A 268 14.34 21.60 2.71
N PHE A 269 14.86 22.78 3.09
CA PHE A 269 14.80 23.97 2.24
C PHE A 269 15.64 23.76 0.96
N MET A 270 16.82 23.15 1.08
CA MET A 270 17.64 22.79 -0.08
C MET A 270 16.97 21.77 -1.00
N TYR A 271 16.17 20.83 -0.45
CA TYR A 271 15.43 19.85 -1.24
C TYR A 271 14.26 20.46 -2.01
N LEU A 272 13.50 21.35 -1.35
CA LEU A 272 12.32 21.99 -1.94
C LEU A 272 12.67 23.00 -3.03
N PHE A 273 13.87 23.57 -2.99
CA PHE A 273 14.33 24.53 -3.98
C PHE A 273 14.84 23.79 -5.25
N PRO A 274 14.39 24.17 -6.46
CA PRO A 274 14.95 23.64 -7.69
C PRO A 274 16.48 23.82 -7.74
N PRO A 275 17.25 22.86 -8.28
CA PRO A 275 16.82 21.80 -9.20
C PRO A 275 16.61 20.42 -8.55
N MET A 276 16.70 20.27 -7.23
CA MET A 276 16.80 18.94 -6.58
C MET A 276 15.61 18.03 -6.86
N SER A 277 14.38 18.54 -6.76
CA SER A 277 13.16 17.77 -7.07
C SER A 277 13.08 17.34 -8.55
N PHE A 278 13.58 18.16 -9.48
CA PHE A 278 13.64 17.81 -10.90
C PHE A 278 14.68 16.71 -11.17
N ILE A 279 15.86 16.81 -10.56
CA ILE A 279 16.89 15.78 -10.64
C ILE A 279 16.36 14.46 -10.08
N ALA A 280 15.68 14.49 -8.92
CA ALA A 280 15.05 13.31 -8.35
C ALA A 280 14.03 12.69 -9.31
N THR A 281 13.16 13.51 -9.93
CA THR A 281 12.18 13.04 -10.92
C THR A 281 12.84 12.31 -12.09
N LEU A 282 13.90 12.89 -12.68
CA LEU A 282 14.63 12.30 -13.80
C LEU A 282 15.34 11.01 -13.40
N ALA A 283 15.97 10.99 -12.23
CA ALA A 283 16.66 9.82 -11.70
C ALA A 283 15.69 8.66 -11.46
N SER A 284 14.58 8.91 -10.75
CA SER A 284 13.54 7.90 -10.49
C SER A 284 12.95 7.36 -11.79
N THR A 285 12.58 8.25 -12.72
CA THR A 285 12.04 7.84 -14.02
C THR A 285 13.04 6.99 -14.81
N SER A 286 14.32 7.34 -14.78
CA SER A 286 15.37 6.59 -15.47
C SER A 286 15.58 5.21 -14.84
N TYR A 287 15.64 5.14 -13.51
CA TYR A 287 15.75 3.89 -12.75
C TYR A 287 14.59 2.93 -13.08
N LEU A 288 13.34 3.39 -12.97
CA LEU A 288 12.16 2.58 -13.26
C LEU A 288 12.14 2.08 -14.71
N ASN A 289 12.47 2.93 -15.68
CA ASN A 289 12.50 2.54 -17.08
C ASN A 289 13.61 1.53 -17.39
N LEU A 290 14.78 1.67 -16.78
CA LEU A 290 15.90 0.74 -16.95
C LEU A 290 15.61 -0.61 -16.28
N GLY A 291 15.07 -0.60 -15.06
CA GLY A 291 14.61 -1.79 -14.36
C GLY A 291 13.56 -2.55 -15.17
N ALA A 292 12.50 -1.87 -15.60
CA ALA A 292 11.45 -2.48 -16.43
C ALA A 292 11.97 -3.00 -17.78
N ARG A 293 13.01 -2.40 -18.38
CA ARG A 293 13.65 -2.94 -19.60
C ARG A 293 14.44 -4.21 -19.31
N ARG A 294 15.09 -4.30 -18.14
CA ARG A 294 15.83 -5.50 -17.72
C ARG A 294 14.85 -6.65 -17.46
N MET A 295 13.82 -6.40 -16.65
CA MET A 295 12.83 -7.41 -16.28
C MET A 295 12.02 -7.93 -17.46
N ARG A 296 11.84 -7.14 -18.52
CA ARG A 296 11.12 -7.56 -19.74
C ARG A 296 11.88 -8.53 -20.63
N ARG A 297 13.19 -8.74 -20.42
CA ARG A 297 13.99 -9.64 -21.27
C ARG A 297 13.52 -11.08 -21.16
N ASP A 298 13.17 -11.48 -19.94
CA ASP A 298 12.83 -12.87 -19.60
C ASP A 298 11.34 -12.96 -19.23
N PHE A 299 10.51 -12.04 -19.76
CA PHE A 299 9.08 -11.92 -19.39
C PHE A 299 8.28 -13.18 -19.72
N GLU A 300 8.41 -13.68 -20.95
CA GLU A 300 7.67 -14.86 -21.40
C GLU A 300 8.21 -16.14 -20.76
N GLU A 301 9.54 -16.28 -20.65
CA GLU A 301 10.19 -17.42 -19.99
C GLU A 301 9.74 -17.54 -18.52
N ARG A 302 9.76 -16.44 -17.77
CA ARG A 302 9.27 -16.41 -16.37
C ARG A 302 7.79 -16.77 -16.27
N LEU A 303 6.95 -16.37 -17.23
CA LEU A 303 5.53 -16.76 -17.24
C LEU A 303 5.35 -18.27 -17.46
N GLU A 304 6.10 -18.86 -18.37
CA GLU A 304 6.08 -20.32 -18.62
C GLU A 304 6.57 -21.13 -17.41
N GLU A 305 7.60 -20.63 -16.72
CA GLU A 305 8.07 -21.20 -15.46
C GLU A 305 6.98 -21.14 -14.37
N ILE A 306 6.26 -20.03 -14.27
CA ILE A 306 5.15 -19.86 -13.33
C ILE A 306 4.02 -20.85 -13.59
N ASP A 307 3.63 -21.07 -14.85
CA ASP A 307 2.59 -22.07 -15.13
C ASP A 307 3.03 -23.48 -14.72
N SER A 308 4.31 -23.78 -14.95
CA SER A 308 4.90 -25.06 -14.54
C SER A 308 4.91 -25.21 -13.03
N LEU A 309 5.28 -24.15 -12.29
CA LEU A 309 5.22 -24.11 -10.83
C LEU A 309 3.80 -24.33 -10.31
N ILE A 310 2.82 -23.60 -10.87
CA ILE A 310 1.41 -23.73 -10.51
C ILE A 310 0.89 -25.16 -10.74
N ALA A 311 1.21 -25.75 -11.90
CA ALA A 311 0.81 -27.12 -12.22
C ALA A 311 1.41 -28.14 -11.23
N ASN A 312 2.66 -27.94 -10.82
CA ASN A 312 3.31 -28.80 -9.82
C ASN A 312 2.61 -28.70 -8.46
N PHE A 313 2.33 -27.49 -7.97
CA PHE A 313 1.62 -27.30 -6.69
C PHE A 313 0.22 -27.93 -6.68
N ASP A 314 -0.52 -27.80 -7.78
CA ASP A 314 -1.85 -28.39 -7.91
C ASP A 314 -1.79 -29.94 -7.90
N SER A 315 -0.73 -30.51 -8.49
CA SER A 315 -0.49 -31.95 -8.47
C SER A 315 -0.19 -32.46 -7.06
N GLU A 316 0.66 -31.76 -6.30
CA GLU A 316 1.03 -32.12 -4.93
C GLU A 316 -0.15 -32.04 -3.95
N ARG A 317 -0.97 -30.98 -4.06
CA ARG A 317 -2.20 -30.84 -3.26
C ARG A 317 -3.22 -31.95 -3.54
N SER A 318 -3.22 -32.50 -4.75
CA SER A 318 -4.11 -33.61 -5.13
C SER A 318 -3.64 -34.95 -4.56
N THR A 319 -2.33 -35.16 -4.39
CA THR A 319 -1.76 -36.37 -3.78
C THR A 319 -1.91 -36.40 -2.26
N VAL A 320 -1.87 -35.26 -1.57
CA VAL A 320 -2.04 -35.18 -0.11
C VAL A 320 -3.49 -35.40 0.35
N LYS A 321 -4.47 -35.22 -0.56
CA LYS A 321 -5.91 -35.43 -0.30
C LYS A 321 -6.41 -36.86 -0.53
N ASN A 322 -5.55 -37.77 -1.03
CA ASN A 322 -5.85 -39.20 -1.23
C ASN A 322 -5.12 -40.06 -0.20
#